data_AF-A0A8T5LG10-F1
#
_entry.id   AF-A0A8T5LG10-F1
#
_cell.length_a   1.000
_cell.length_b   1.000
_cell.length_c   1.000
_cell.angle_alpha   90.00
_cell.angle_beta   90.00
_cell.angle_gamma   90.00
#
_symmetry.space_group_name_H-M   'P 1'
#
loop_
_entity.id
_entity.type
_entity.pdbx_description
1 polymer ?
#
loop_
_entity_poly.entity_id
_entity_poly.type
_entity_poly.pdbx_seq_one_letter_code
_entity_poly.pdbx_strand_id
1 'polypeptide(L)' 'MKKHMSKDQEFEIMKLVFDKFLWVGTFIMGYGFYKMITTATDFWYGISIIIAGAIVMFLFLWLLVKEYHYME' A
#
# COMPACT_ATOMS: atom_id res chain seq x y z
N MET A 1 24.83 23.87 0.02
CA MET A 1 25.13 22.51 0.51
C MET A 1 23.86 21.68 0.36
N LYS A 2 23.85 20.67 -0.52
CA LYS A 2 22.75 19.70 -0.54
C LYS A 2 22.89 18.87 0.74
N LYS A 3 21.91 18.95 1.65
CA LYS A 3 21.89 18.12 2.86
C LYS A 3 21.66 16.67 2.42
N HIS A 4 22.71 15.86 2.49
CA HIS A 4 22.57 14.40 2.45
C HIS A 4 22.10 13.95 3.83
N MET A 5 21.07 13.10 3.85
CA MET A 5 20.50 12.57 5.08
C MET A 5 21.38 11.42 5.59
N SER A 6 21.41 11.17 6.89
CA SER A 6 22.05 9.96 7.40
C SER A 6 21.23 8.73 7.00
N LYS A 7 21.87 7.56 6.91
CA LYS A 7 21.19 6.29 6.59
C LYS A 7 19.98 6.02 7.49
N ASP A 8 20.07 6.41 8.78
CA ASP A 8 18.97 6.26 9.73
C ASP A 8 17.77 7.14 9.38
N GLN A 9 18.02 8.38 8.94
CA GLN A 9 16.96 9.29 8.50
C GLN A 9 16.32 8.82 7.19
N GLU A 10 17.11 8.26 6.27
CA GLU A 10 16.60 7.66 5.03
C GLU A 10 15.68 6.47 5.33
N PHE A 11 16.05 5.63 6.31
CA PHE A 11 15.23 4.52 6.77
C PHE A 11 13.91 4.96 7.41
N GLU A 12 13.94 6.00 8.26
CA GLU A 12 12.72 6.56 8.85
C GLU A 12 11.77 7.14 7.79
N ILE A 13 12.31 7.86 6.81
CA ILE A 13 11.52 8.41 5.72
C ILE A 13 10.95 7.30 4.85
N MET A 14 11.70 6.24 4.56
CA MET A 14 11.19 5.08 3.83
C MET A 14 9.98 4.45 4.53
N LYS A 15 10.03 4.28 5.87
CA LYS A 15 8.89 3.79 6.65
C LYS A 15 7.68 4.72 6.56
N LEU A 16 7.89 6.04 6.67
CA LEU A 16 6.81 7.03 6.56
C LEU A 16 6.18 7.07 5.17
N VAL A 17 6.98 6.97 4.12
CA VAL A 17 6.52 6.95 2.74
C VAL A 17 5.74 5.67 2.46
N PHE A 18 6.23 4.53 2.95
CA PHE A 18 5.55 3.25 2.84
C PHE A 18 4.17 3.25 3.50
N ASP A 19 4.04 3.81 4.71
CA ASP A 19 2.75 3.94 5.38
C ASP A 19 1.73 4.68 4.50
N LYS A 20 2.15 5.79 3.89
CA LYS A 20 1.32 6.55 2.94
C LYS A 20 0.94 5.75 1.69
N PHE A 21 1.80 4.84 1.22
CA PHE A 21 1.48 3.96 0.09
C PHE A 21 0.52 2.83 0.49
N LEU A 22 0.64 2.27 1.69
CA LEU A 22 -0.32 1.30 2.23
C LEU A 22 -1.74 1.87 2.26
N TRP A 23 -1.89 3.15 2.61
CA TRP A 23 -3.17 3.85 2.57
C TRP A 23 -3.84 3.81 1.18
N VAL A 24 -3.08 3.79 0.08
CA VAL A 24 -3.63 3.67 -1.28
C VAL A 24 -4.38 2.35 -1.45
N GLY A 25 -3.77 1.23 -1.03
CA GLY A 25 -4.41 -0.07 -1.06
C GLY A 25 -5.65 -0.13 -0.15
N THR A 26 -5.57 0.46 1.04
CA THR A 26 -6.71 0.61 1.95
C THR A 26 -7.87 1.36 1.31
N PHE A 27 -7.62 2.47 0.61
CA PHE A 27 -8.69 3.21 -0.09
C PHE A 27 -9.30 2.42 -1.23
N ILE A 28 -8.51 1.67 -2.00
CA ILE A 28 -9.00 0.80 -3.07
C ILE A 28 -9.93 -0.28 -2.50
N MET A 29 -9.52 -0.96 -1.43
CA MET A 29 -10.35 -1.97 -0.77
C MET A 29 -11.62 -1.36 -0.17
N GLY A 30 -11.51 -0.20 0.49
CA GLY A 30 -12.66 0.53 1.02
C GLY A 30 -13.66 0.93 -0.07
N TYR A 31 -13.18 1.32 -1.26
CA TYR A 31 -14.03 1.59 -2.41
C TYR A 31 -14.71 0.34 -2.96
N GLY A 32 -13.98 -0.79 -3.05
CA GLY A 32 -14.55 -2.08 -3.42
C GLY A 32 -15.66 -2.51 -2.46
N PHE A 33 -15.43 -2.35 -1.16
CA PHE A 33 -16.42 -2.63 -0.11
C PHE A 33 -17.64 -1.70 -0.21
N TYR A 34 -17.43 -0.41 -0.42
CA TYR A 34 -18.52 0.55 -0.66
C TYR A 34 -19.38 0.11 -1.85
N LYS A 35 -18.76 -0.28 -2.97
CA LYS A 35 -19.46 -0.78 -4.15
C LYS A 35 -20.29 -2.03 -3.88
N MET A 36 -19.80 -2.96 -3.05
CA MET A 36 -20.55 -4.16 -2.65
C MET A 36 -21.83 -3.80 -1.88
N ILE A 37 -21.77 -2.79 -1.01
CA ILE A 37 -22.92 -2.38 -0.19
C ILE A 37 -23.92 -1.57 -1.01
N THR A 38 -23.46 -0.68 -1.89
CA THR A 38 -24.36 0.21 -2.66
C THR A 38 -24.90 -0.40 -3.95
N THR A 39 -24.19 -1.37 -4.52
CA THR A 39 -24.45 -1.92 -5.86
C THR A 39 -24.59 -3.44 -5.74
N ALA A 40 -25.64 -3.87 -5.03
CA ALA A 40 -25.86 -5.28 -4.69
C ALA A 40 -25.98 -6.23 -5.90
N THR A 41 -26.20 -5.69 -7.11
CA THR A 41 -26.25 -6.46 -8.37
C THR A 41 -24.90 -7.04 -8.79
N ASP A 42 -23.79 -6.40 -8.43
CA ASP A 42 -22.45 -6.75 -8.92
C ASP A 42 -21.47 -7.06 -7.77
N PHE A 43 -21.91 -7.91 -6.84
CA PHE A 43 -21.11 -8.37 -5.71
C PHE A 43 -19.72 -8.89 -6.12
N TRP A 44 -19.65 -9.61 -7.25
CA TRP A 44 -18.39 -10.11 -7.84
C TRP A 44 -17.44 -9.00 -8.29
N TYR A 45 -17.97 -7.86 -8.76
CA TYR A 45 -17.17 -6.71 -9.15
C TYR A 45 -16.55 -6.02 -7.92
N GLY A 46 -17.30 -5.91 -6.83
CA GLY A 46 -16.76 -5.37 -5.59
C GLY A 46 -15.65 -6.25 -5.00
N ILE A 47 -15.82 -7.58 -5.03
CA ILE A 47 -14.78 -8.54 -4.61
C ILE A 47 -13.51 -8.39 -5.46
N SER A 48 -13.62 -8.24 -6.78
CA SER A 48 -12.44 -8.11 -7.64
C SER A 48 -11.64 -6.85 -7.34
N ILE A 49 -12.31 -5.73 -7.00
CA ILE A 49 -11.66 -4.50 -6.54
C ILE A 49 -10.94 -4.69 -5.20
N ILE A 50 -11.58 -5.39 -4.25
CA ILE A 50 -10.95 -5.67 -2.95
C ILE A 50 -9.70 -6.54 -3.13
N ILE A 51 -9.79 -7.60 -3.95
CA ILE A 51 -8.65 -8.46 -4.27
C ILE A 51 -7.54 -7.66 -4.94
N ALA A 52 -7.88 -6.77 -5.88
CA ALA A 52 -6.89 -5.90 -6.52
C ALA A 52 -6.19 -4.99 -5.49
N GLY A 53 -6.94 -4.39 -4.57
CA GLY A 53 -6.39 -3.57 -3.47
C GLY A 53 -5.46 -4.38 -2.57
N ALA A 54 -5.84 -5.62 -2.21
CA ALA A 54 -5.00 -6.52 -1.43
C ALA A 54 -3.69 -6.89 -2.15
N ILE A 55 -3.75 -7.17 -3.46
CA ILE A 55 -2.56 -7.44 -4.28
C ILE A 55 -1.62 -6.23 -4.28
N VAL A 56 -2.16 -5.02 -4.45
CA VAL A 56 -1.35 -3.78 -4.41
C VAL A 56 -0.65 -3.63 -3.06
N MET A 57 -1.35 -3.82 -1.94
CA MET A 57 -0.72 -3.77 -0.61
C MET A 57 0.38 -4.82 -0.45
N PHE A 58 0.13 -6.05 -0.92
CA PHE A 58 1.09 -7.13 -0.81
C PHE A 58 2.36 -6.88 -1.65
N LEU A 59 2.20 -6.32 -2.85
CA LEU A 59 3.33 -5.90 -3.69
C LEU A 59 4.18 -4.82 -3.01
N PHE A 60 3.55 -3.81 -2.40
CA PHE A 60 4.28 -2.78 -1.67
C PHE A 60 4.98 -3.35 -0.44
N LEU A 61 4.32 -4.23 0.32
CA LEU A 61 4.93 -4.87 1.49
C LEU A 61 6.14 -5.73 1.08
N TRP A 62 6.03 -6.47 -0.01
CA TRP A 62 7.15 -7.24 -0.54
C TRP A 62 8.33 -6.35 -0.97
N LEU A 63 8.05 -5.23 -1.62
CA LEU A 63 9.07 -4.23 -1.97
C LEU A 63 9.77 -3.70 -0.71
N LEU A 64 9.02 -3.41 0.37
CA LEU A 64 9.61 -2.97 1.63
C LEU A 64 10.56 -4.02 2.20
N VAL A 65 10.12 -5.27 2.33
CA VAL A 65 10.94 -6.33 2.92
C VAL A 65 12.23 -6.50 2.12
N LYS A 66 12.14 -6.39 0.79
CA LYS A 66 13.31 -6.44 -0.09
C LYS A 66 14.27 -5.28 0.17
N GLU A 67 13.79 -4.05 0.22
CA GLU A 67 14.64 -2.87 0.47
C GLU A 67 15.21 -2.88 1.89
N TYR A 68 14.46 -3.35 2.89
CA TYR A 68 14.94 -3.52 4.26
C TYR A 68 16.15 -4.46 4.30
N HIS A 69 16.07 -5.61 3.64
CA HIS A 69 17.15 -6.59 3.62
C HIS A 69 18.39 -6.13 2.85
N TYR A 70 18.25 -5.15 1.95
CA TYR A 70 19.38 -4.52 1.26
C TYR A 70 20.12 -3.48 2.14
N MET A 71 19.47 -2.96 3.17
CA MET A 71 20.00 -1.91 4.05
C MET A 71 20.71 -2.45 5.30
N GLU A 72 20.48 -3.74 5.63
CA GLU A 72 21.18 -4.50 6.67
C GLU A 72 22.48 -5.11 6.13
#